data_AF-A0A7S1F4S1-F1
#
_entry.id   AF-A0A7S1F4S1-F1
#
_cell.length_a   1.000
_cell.length_b   1.000
_cell.length_c   1.000
_cell.angle_alpha   90.00
_cell.angle_beta   90.00
_cell.angle_gamma   90.00
#
_symmetry.space_group_name_H-M   'P 1'
#
loop_
_entity.id
_entity.type
_entity.pdbx_description
1 polymer ?
#
loop_
_entity_poly.entity_id
_entity_poly.type
_entity_poly.pdbx_seq_one_letter_code
_entity_poly.pdbx_strand_id
1 'polypeptide(L)'
;RSRDRRRGGRTVKDATPDRRHRDRRDREGDRDRKADRGPERGGGDRGRKTEAEDLWRQKLEARRRDDEKRRREDEDRKHDRKRDDERKREDDRRREDDRRRDDDRKRDDERKRKEDKPRDEDKGRDDKIVEDKSRDDGKHRDDDKHRNEGSAEEDRRKDDDARPRRDDRGGKREESKGDRNSRDEEEREEAKKKREQERLKKEQERQKYEEELQRRREEKRRREDAERAREEEKRQQDKEARRKSAGDEEEIRKRDDERRTKDDQERRKREESRKEDEAKRREDDDKRRVEESVKRQEEAKSLRQQQATLSVLRVLQKLSNASPDNFEGLRAELETVLVDDLPETGTQQDILRAEADRVLEYARQYVQQIREQQKKWEELRLEQQRKIQEQEQLARTLLEELAKNVANAEAASEDAHYTAAPLAGEHQMDNTHVLFVAKAVEKAGKAAMTACSACANFIVQTRATIDEAEGIRQEAATAIAAVQPRIQAATRQAAEALQRAKMNKERIIKKIAAAKYSERREKLFQKYDTNGDGFLRRDDVKAYALGEFGVELPEENLER
;
A
#
# COMPACT_ATOMS: atom_id res chain seq x y z
N ARG A 1 -60.11 28.30 7.58
CA ARG A 1 -60.02 29.67 8.14
C ARG A 1 -58.56 29.86 8.56
N SER A 2 -57.73 30.40 7.68
CA SER A 2 -57.23 31.80 7.71
C SER A 2 -55.98 31.89 8.61
N ARG A 3 -54.78 31.91 8.03
CA ARG A 3 -54.05 33.05 7.43
C ARG A 3 -53.47 34.04 8.47
N ASP A 4 -52.20 34.34 8.20
CA ASP A 4 -51.48 35.62 8.39
C ASP A 4 -50.97 36.05 9.77
N ARG A 5 -49.63 36.14 9.89
CA ARG A 5 -48.80 37.38 9.91
C ARG A 5 -47.34 36.99 10.22
N ARG A 6 -46.36 37.07 9.30
CA ARG A 6 -45.62 38.24 8.74
C ARG A 6 -45.07 39.24 9.77
N ARG A 7 -43.74 39.22 9.93
CA ARG A 7 -42.74 40.33 9.94
C ARG A 7 -41.42 39.74 10.49
N GLY A 8 -40.22 39.91 9.96
CA GLY A 8 -39.67 40.82 8.95
C GLY A 8 -38.24 41.14 9.38
N GLY A 9 -37.23 40.82 8.56
CA GLY A 9 -35.81 41.06 8.87
C GLY A 9 -34.89 40.83 7.66
N ARG A 10 -34.97 41.75 6.69
CA ARG A 10 -33.91 42.10 5.69
C ARG A 10 -32.64 42.52 6.46
N THR A 11 -31.39 42.45 6.02
CA THR A 11 -30.64 42.39 4.73
C THR A 11 -29.17 42.16 5.15
N VAL A 12 -28.26 41.58 4.36
CA VAL A 12 -27.29 42.23 3.43
C VAL A 12 -26.50 41.05 2.85
N LYS A 13 -26.69 40.69 1.56
CA LYS A 13 -25.75 40.91 0.46
C LYS A 13 -24.27 40.62 0.81
N ASP A 14 -23.78 39.46 0.41
CA ASP A 14 -22.58 39.41 -0.44
C ASP A 14 -22.58 38.12 -1.26
N ALA A 15 -22.44 38.32 -2.56
CA ALA A 15 -22.51 37.32 -3.60
C ALA A 15 -21.14 37.24 -4.28
N THR A 16 -20.52 36.06 -4.21
CA THR A 16 -19.47 35.64 -5.13
C THR A 16 -19.78 34.20 -5.57
N PRO A 17 -20.38 33.99 -6.76
CA PRO A 17 -20.44 32.66 -7.34
C PRO A 17 -19.12 32.38 -8.06
N ASP A 18 -18.36 31.44 -7.50
CA ASP A 18 -17.18 30.87 -8.16
C ASP A 18 -17.63 30.19 -9.46
N ARG A 19 -16.94 30.58 -10.52
CA ARG A 19 -17.28 30.38 -11.92
C ARG A 19 -16.29 29.37 -12.47
N ARG A 20 -16.83 28.31 -13.07
CA ARG A 20 -16.26 27.43 -14.12
C ARG A 20 -15.78 26.04 -13.65
N HIS A 21 -16.73 25.15 -13.37
CA HIS A 21 -16.67 23.81 -13.94
C HIS A 21 -17.66 23.76 -15.10
N ARG A 22 -17.15 23.95 -16.34
CA ARG A 22 -17.93 23.71 -17.55
C ARG A 22 -17.81 22.24 -17.91
N ASP A 23 -18.97 21.60 -17.93
CA ASP A 23 -19.26 20.34 -18.59
C ASP A 23 -18.59 20.25 -19.97
N ARG A 24 -17.71 19.26 -20.11
CA ARG A 24 -17.37 18.64 -21.39
C ARG A 24 -18.03 17.27 -21.41
N ARG A 25 -19.34 17.27 -21.66
CA ARG A 25 -20.06 16.10 -22.17
C ARG A 25 -20.76 16.53 -23.47
N ASP A 26 -20.71 15.61 -24.43
CA ASP A 26 -21.60 15.50 -25.58
C ASP A 26 -21.45 16.53 -26.71
N ARG A 27 -20.42 16.34 -27.55
CA ARG A 27 -20.39 16.78 -28.96
C ARG A 27 -19.67 15.74 -29.83
N GLU A 28 -20.20 14.53 -29.86
CA GLU A 28 -20.00 13.58 -30.96
C GLU A 28 -21.39 13.26 -31.51
N GLY A 29 -21.70 13.81 -32.68
CA GLY A 29 -22.98 13.63 -33.35
C GLY A 29 -23.25 14.78 -34.32
N ASP A 30 -23.60 14.44 -35.56
CA ASP A 30 -24.04 15.31 -36.65
C ASP A 30 -22.99 16.14 -37.38
N ARG A 31 -22.21 15.49 -38.26
CA ARG A 31 -21.82 16.04 -39.58
C ARG A 31 -21.71 14.98 -40.68
N ASP A 32 -22.71 14.09 -40.78
CA ASP A 32 -22.97 13.34 -42.01
C ASP A 32 -24.33 13.78 -42.56
N ARG A 33 -24.30 14.75 -43.48
CA ARG A 33 -25.32 15.03 -44.51
C ARG A 33 -25.03 16.37 -45.17
N LYS A 34 -24.37 16.33 -46.33
CA LYS A 34 -24.68 17.20 -47.47
C LYS A 34 -24.10 16.58 -48.73
N ALA A 35 -24.91 15.70 -49.30
CA ALA A 35 -24.86 15.31 -50.69
C ALA A 35 -25.14 16.51 -51.61
N ASP A 36 -24.65 16.36 -52.84
CA ASP A 36 -25.21 16.87 -54.08
C ASP A 36 -25.46 18.37 -54.23
N ARG A 37 -24.53 19.01 -54.94
CA ARG A 37 -24.84 19.86 -56.11
C ARG A 37 -23.53 20.21 -56.82
N GLY A 38 -23.24 19.47 -57.89
CA GLY A 38 -22.23 19.88 -58.87
C GLY A 38 -22.73 21.05 -59.72
N PRO A 39 -21.85 21.99 -60.10
CA PRO A 39 -22.07 22.81 -61.28
C PRO A 39 -21.18 22.28 -62.40
N GLU A 40 -21.82 21.71 -63.42
CA GLU A 40 -21.30 21.75 -64.78
C GLU A 40 -21.03 23.20 -65.16
N ARG A 41 -19.82 23.51 -65.63
CA ARG A 41 -19.56 24.56 -66.64
C ARG A 41 -18.08 24.64 -66.99
N GLY A 42 -17.81 24.67 -68.31
CA GLY A 42 -16.77 25.51 -68.87
C GLY A 42 -15.49 24.80 -69.26
N GLY A 43 -15.52 24.12 -70.41
CA GLY A 43 -14.34 23.92 -71.23
C GLY A 43 -13.82 25.28 -71.73
N GLY A 44 -12.50 25.45 -71.72
CA GLY A 44 -11.83 26.62 -72.27
C GLY A 44 -10.61 26.97 -71.44
N ASP A 45 -9.44 26.85 -72.07
CA ASP A 45 -8.14 27.35 -71.61
C ASP A 45 -7.38 26.47 -70.58
N ARG A 46 -6.79 25.38 -71.08
CA ARG A 46 -5.89 24.46 -70.35
C ARG A 46 -4.40 24.79 -70.53
N GLY A 47 -4.04 26.00 -70.96
CA GLY A 47 -2.66 26.34 -71.30
C GLY A 47 -1.88 27.17 -70.27
N ARG A 48 -2.56 27.92 -69.39
CA ARG A 48 -1.91 28.91 -68.50
C ARG A 48 -2.19 28.76 -67.01
N LYS A 49 -2.96 27.74 -66.58
CA LYS A 49 -3.30 27.52 -65.16
C LYS A 49 -2.25 26.71 -64.38
N THR A 50 -1.36 25.99 -65.06
CA THR A 50 -0.39 25.10 -64.40
C THR A 50 0.62 25.87 -63.55
N GLU A 51 1.13 27.01 -64.03
CA GLU A 51 2.12 27.79 -63.27
C GLU A 51 1.56 28.39 -61.97
N ALA A 52 0.30 28.84 -61.98
CA ALA A 52 -0.35 29.37 -60.78
C ALA A 52 -0.70 28.26 -59.77
N GLU A 53 -1.11 27.08 -60.25
CA GLU A 53 -1.36 25.91 -59.40
C GLU A 53 -0.06 25.34 -58.81
N ASP A 54 1.03 25.33 -59.58
CA ASP A 54 2.35 24.89 -59.12
C ASP A 54 2.95 25.85 -58.08
N LEU A 55 2.82 27.17 -58.28
CA LEU A 55 3.19 28.17 -57.27
C LEU A 55 2.37 28.01 -55.99
N TRP A 56 1.08 27.70 -56.11
CA TRP A 56 0.21 27.47 -54.96
C TRP A 56 0.59 26.17 -54.22
N ARG A 57 0.90 25.10 -54.95
CA ARG A 57 1.41 23.83 -54.38
C ARG A 57 2.75 24.03 -53.68
N GLN A 58 3.70 24.73 -54.29
CA GLN A 58 4.99 25.06 -53.64
C GLN A 58 4.79 25.88 -52.37
N LYS A 59 3.87 26.86 -52.38
CA LYS A 59 3.56 27.67 -51.18
C LYS A 59 2.89 26.85 -50.08
N LEU A 60 2.06 25.87 -50.45
CA LEU A 60 1.43 24.94 -49.51
C LEU A 60 2.45 23.96 -48.91
N GLU A 61 3.37 23.44 -49.72
CA GLU A 61 4.48 22.61 -49.25
C GLU A 61 5.44 23.37 -48.34
N ALA A 62 5.77 24.63 -48.68
CA ALA A 62 6.57 25.49 -47.81
C ALA A 62 5.91 25.70 -46.45
N ARG A 63 4.59 25.97 -46.42
CA ARG A 63 3.83 26.05 -45.16
C ARG A 63 3.84 24.75 -44.38
N ARG A 64 3.68 23.60 -45.05
CA ARG A 64 3.77 22.28 -44.40
C ARG A 64 5.14 22.04 -43.77
N ARG A 65 6.23 22.40 -44.46
CA ARG A 65 7.60 22.29 -43.93
C ARG A 65 7.81 23.21 -42.72
N ASP A 66 7.29 24.43 -42.76
CA ASP A 66 7.34 25.36 -41.63
C ASP A 66 6.54 24.86 -40.42
N ASP A 67 5.34 24.30 -40.65
CA ASP A 67 4.52 23.70 -39.59
C ASP A 67 5.18 22.46 -38.99
N GLU A 68 5.80 21.62 -39.82
CA GLU A 68 6.56 20.46 -39.36
C GLU A 68 7.80 20.87 -38.55
N LYS A 69 8.51 21.92 -38.99
CA LYS A 69 9.62 22.50 -38.23
C LYS A 69 9.17 23.02 -36.86
N ARG A 70 8.04 23.73 -36.79
CA ARG A 70 7.46 24.21 -35.52
C ARG A 70 7.06 23.04 -34.60
N ARG A 71 6.51 21.97 -35.14
CA ARG A 71 6.20 20.76 -34.36
C ARG A 71 7.45 20.13 -33.76
N ARG A 72 8.53 20.01 -34.53
CA ARG A 72 9.82 19.51 -34.02
C ARG A 72 10.38 20.42 -32.92
N GLU A 73 10.38 21.73 -33.12
CA GLU A 73 10.81 22.70 -32.09
C GLU A 73 9.97 22.61 -30.80
N ASP A 74 8.66 22.39 -30.91
CA ASP A 74 7.78 22.21 -29.74
C ASP A 74 7.98 20.85 -29.04
N GLU A 75 8.33 19.78 -29.79
CA GLU A 75 8.71 18.49 -29.22
C GLU A 75 10.04 18.57 -28.47
N ASP A 76 11.04 19.25 -29.04
CA ASP A 76 12.33 19.51 -28.40
C ASP A 76 12.14 20.29 -27.09
N ARG A 77 11.31 21.36 -27.11
CA ARG A 77 10.97 22.13 -25.90
C ARG A 77 10.26 21.29 -24.84
N LYS A 78 9.39 20.34 -25.23
CA LYS A 78 8.76 19.41 -24.28
C LYS A 78 9.79 18.46 -23.68
N HIS A 79 10.74 18.00 -24.48
CA HIS A 79 11.80 17.12 -24.01
C HIS A 79 12.75 17.83 -23.03
N ASP A 80 13.07 19.11 -23.28
CA ASP A 80 13.87 19.93 -22.36
C ASP A 80 13.15 20.17 -21.03
N ARG A 81 11.86 20.56 -21.07
CA ARG A 81 11.05 20.70 -19.84
C ARG A 81 11.01 19.42 -19.02
N LYS A 82 10.87 18.27 -19.68
CA LYS A 82 10.87 16.96 -19.00
C LYS A 82 12.22 16.67 -18.33
N ARG A 83 13.34 17.03 -18.96
CA ARG A 83 14.69 16.89 -18.37
C ARG A 83 14.87 17.82 -17.17
N ASP A 84 14.37 19.05 -17.23
CA ASP A 84 14.44 19.99 -16.11
C ASP A 84 13.58 19.52 -14.91
N ASP A 85 12.38 19.01 -15.17
CA ASP A 85 11.53 18.43 -14.13
C ASP A 85 12.17 17.19 -13.48
N GLU A 86 12.87 16.37 -14.27
CA GLU A 86 13.57 15.20 -13.77
C GLU A 86 14.79 15.59 -12.91
N ARG A 87 15.57 16.59 -13.33
CA ARG A 87 16.66 17.17 -12.53
C ARG A 87 16.16 17.73 -11.21
N LYS A 88 15.03 18.46 -11.23
CA LYS A 88 14.41 19.02 -10.03
C LYS A 88 13.97 17.92 -9.05
N ARG A 89 13.37 16.83 -9.56
CA ARG A 89 13.00 15.67 -8.73
C ARG A 89 14.23 14.97 -8.14
N GLU A 90 15.34 14.91 -8.87
CA GLU A 90 16.59 14.33 -8.36
C GLU A 90 17.20 15.20 -7.25
N ASP A 91 17.21 16.52 -7.41
CA ASP A 91 17.66 17.46 -6.38
C ASP A 91 16.79 17.39 -5.11
N ASP A 92 15.48 17.24 -5.26
CA ASP A 92 14.57 17.07 -4.12
C ASP A 92 14.83 15.74 -3.38
N ARG A 93 15.12 14.64 -4.09
CA ARG A 93 15.54 13.37 -3.46
C ARG A 93 16.85 13.51 -2.70
N ARG A 94 17.85 14.19 -3.27
CA ARG A 94 19.14 14.44 -2.60
C ARG A 94 18.95 15.23 -1.31
N ARG A 95 18.11 16.27 -1.32
CA ARG A 95 17.76 17.05 -0.13
C ARG A 95 17.05 16.20 0.94
N GLU A 96 16.21 15.26 0.54
CA GLU A 96 15.55 14.35 1.48
C GLU A 96 16.55 13.36 2.11
N ASP A 97 17.47 12.81 1.32
CA ASP A 97 18.54 11.94 1.82
C ASP A 97 19.48 12.67 2.79
N ASP A 98 19.83 13.92 2.52
CA ASP A 98 20.63 14.74 3.43
C ASP A 98 19.90 15.00 4.76
N ARG A 99 18.59 15.27 4.73
CA ARG A 99 17.77 15.41 5.96
C ARG A 99 17.76 14.12 6.79
N ARG A 100 17.62 12.96 6.13
CA ARG A 100 17.65 11.66 6.82
C ARG A 100 19.00 11.42 7.51
N ARG A 101 20.11 11.74 6.84
CA ARG A 101 21.45 11.65 7.44
C ARG A 101 21.62 12.56 8.65
N ASP A 102 21.09 13.78 8.60
CA ASP A 102 21.14 14.70 9.74
C ASP A 102 20.28 14.21 10.92
N ASP A 103 19.12 13.60 10.65
CA ASP A 103 18.28 13.01 11.69
C ASP A 103 18.93 11.77 12.32
N ASP A 104 19.61 10.94 11.53
CA ASP A 104 20.38 9.79 12.04
C ASP A 104 21.54 10.26 12.92
N ARG A 105 22.29 11.29 12.51
CA ARG A 105 23.34 11.91 13.35
C ARG A 105 22.80 12.41 14.69
N LYS A 106 21.64 13.09 14.68
CA LYS A 106 21.00 13.56 15.93
C LYS A 106 20.63 12.40 16.85
N ARG A 107 20.13 11.28 16.31
CA ARG A 107 19.82 10.08 17.11
C ARG A 107 21.08 9.47 17.72
N ASP A 108 22.17 9.41 16.97
CA ASP A 108 23.45 8.91 17.46
C ASP A 108 24.03 9.81 18.56
N ASP A 109 23.95 11.13 18.41
CA ASP A 109 24.36 12.08 19.44
C ASP A 109 23.48 11.97 20.70
N GLU A 110 22.17 11.72 20.54
CA GLU A 110 21.27 11.49 21.67
C GLU A 110 21.56 10.17 22.40
N ARG A 111 21.96 9.12 21.66
CA ARG A 111 22.41 7.85 22.25
C ARG A 111 23.70 8.04 23.05
N LYS A 112 24.70 8.72 22.49
CA LYS A 112 25.95 9.03 23.21
C LYS A 112 25.69 9.83 24.47
N ARG A 113 24.82 10.85 24.43
CA ARG A 113 24.42 11.61 25.63
C ARG A 113 23.72 10.77 26.70
N LYS A 114 23.02 9.69 26.32
CA LYS A 114 22.40 8.76 27.27
C LYS A 114 23.41 7.77 27.86
N GLU A 115 24.42 7.37 27.10
CA GLU A 115 25.50 6.48 27.54
C GLU A 115 26.52 7.21 28.42
N ASP A 116 26.82 8.48 28.13
CA ASP A 116 27.77 9.31 28.88
C ASP A 116 27.17 9.96 30.14
N LYS A 117 25.90 9.72 30.46
CA LYS A 117 25.38 10.08 31.78
C LYS A 117 26.08 9.18 32.80
N PRO A 118 26.98 9.72 33.66
CA PRO A 118 27.61 8.91 34.68
C PRO A 118 26.48 8.24 35.47
N ARG A 119 26.54 6.90 35.56
CA ARG A 119 25.80 6.16 36.58
C ARG A 119 26.32 6.71 37.90
N ASP A 120 25.64 7.72 38.44
CA ASP A 120 25.91 8.19 39.78
C ASP A 120 25.86 6.97 40.68
N GLU A 121 27.05 6.63 41.15
CA GLU A 121 27.30 5.57 42.09
C GLU A 121 26.34 5.77 43.27
N ASP A 122 25.59 4.72 43.54
CA ASP A 122 24.77 4.49 44.71
C ASP A 122 25.66 4.58 45.96
N LYS A 123 26.02 5.82 46.34
CA LYS A 123 26.68 6.14 47.59
C LYS A 123 25.59 6.22 48.64
N GLY A 124 25.57 5.18 49.47
CA GLY A 124 24.73 5.05 50.64
C GLY A 124 24.64 6.37 51.41
N ARG A 125 23.39 6.81 51.62
CA ARG A 125 23.07 7.83 52.60
C ARG A 125 22.75 7.14 53.91
N ASP A 126 23.78 7.04 54.72
CA ASP A 126 23.69 6.99 56.17
C ASP A 126 23.00 8.24 56.73
N ASP A 127 22.41 8.01 57.89
CA ASP A 127 21.70 8.93 58.76
C ASP A 127 22.28 10.36 58.84
N LYS A 128 21.39 11.36 58.75
CA LYS A 128 21.45 12.55 59.61
C LYS A 128 20.17 13.38 59.56
N ILE A 129 19.43 13.25 60.66
CA ILE A 129 18.64 14.28 61.33
C ILE A 129 19.40 15.63 61.30
N VAL A 130 18.81 16.71 60.76
CA VAL A 130 18.88 18.08 61.33
C VAL A 130 17.67 18.90 60.87
N GLU A 131 17.16 19.64 61.84
CA GLU A 131 16.12 20.65 61.93
C GLU A 131 16.13 21.81 60.89
N ASP A 132 14.92 22.32 60.65
CA ASP A 132 14.51 23.73 60.81
C ASP A 132 15.47 24.86 60.38
N LYS A 133 15.07 25.65 59.36
CA LYS A 133 14.81 27.11 59.48
C LYS A 133 14.70 27.81 58.11
N SER A 134 13.52 28.39 57.90
CA SER A 134 13.24 29.78 57.50
C SER A 134 14.17 30.58 56.59
N ARG A 135 13.53 31.52 55.85
CA ARG A 135 14.05 32.79 55.27
C ARG A 135 14.76 32.67 53.92
N ASP A 136 14.76 33.65 53.04
CA ASP A 136 14.05 34.92 52.81
C ASP A 136 14.69 35.48 51.52
N ASP A 137 13.96 36.35 50.81
CA ASP A 137 14.44 37.35 49.85
C ASP A 137 15.46 37.01 48.74
N GLY A 138 15.10 37.37 47.50
CA GLY A 138 16.08 37.41 46.41
C GLY A 138 15.57 37.84 45.04
N LYS A 139 14.96 39.03 44.96
CA LYS A 139 14.61 39.73 43.71
C LYS A 139 15.79 39.79 42.73
N HIS A 140 15.58 39.38 41.47
CA HIS A 140 16.20 40.07 40.33
C HIS A 140 15.36 39.95 39.04
N ARG A 141 14.58 41.01 38.83
CA ARG A 141 14.33 41.76 37.57
C ARG A 141 15.61 41.93 36.74
N ASP A 142 15.70 42.04 35.41
CA ASP A 142 14.83 42.11 34.21
C ASP A 142 15.75 41.48 33.09
N ASP A 143 15.37 40.92 31.94
CA ASP A 143 14.68 41.47 30.79
C ASP A 143 14.72 40.41 29.65
N ASP A 144 13.95 40.66 28.59
CA ASP A 144 14.00 40.07 27.24
C ASP A 144 13.13 38.84 26.87
N LYS A 145 11.87 39.17 26.58
CA LYS A 145 11.25 39.14 25.23
C LYS A 145 11.11 37.80 24.46
N HIS A 146 9.83 37.43 24.39
CA HIS A 146 9.09 36.86 23.24
C HIS A 146 9.43 35.42 22.76
N ARG A 147 8.58 34.45 23.13
CA ARG A 147 7.54 33.90 22.22
C ARG A 147 6.74 32.76 22.88
N ASN A 148 5.48 33.06 23.16
CA ASN A 148 4.30 32.27 22.81
C ASN A 148 4.34 30.75 23.09
N GLU A 149 4.17 30.39 24.36
CA GLU A 149 3.53 29.13 24.77
C GLU A 149 2.29 29.49 25.58
N GLY A 150 1.11 29.07 25.11
CA GLY A 150 -0.09 28.90 25.94
C GLY A 150 -0.30 27.39 26.06
N SER A 151 -0.14 26.75 27.22
CA SER A 151 -0.86 26.86 28.50
C SER A 151 -2.06 25.90 28.58
N ALA A 152 -1.90 24.87 29.39
CA ALA A 152 -2.86 24.27 30.35
C ALA A 152 -2.38 22.82 30.61
N GLU A 153 -1.68 22.48 31.70
CA GLU A 153 -2.15 22.53 33.11
C GLU A 153 -3.45 21.69 33.22
N GLU A 154 -3.61 20.65 34.03
CA GLU A 154 -2.96 20.20 35.26
C GLU A 154 -3.55 18.80 35.57
N ASP A 155 -3.10 18.20 36.67
CA ASP A 155 -3.91 17.34 37.56
C ASP A 155 -3.46 15.85 37.69
N ARG A 156 -3.05 15.55 38.94
CA ARG A 156 -2.98 14.26 39.66
C ARG A 156 -1.70 13.44 39.62
N ARG A 157 -0.77 13.88 40.48
CA ARG A 157 -0.12 12.97 41.44
C ARG A 157 -1.08 12.74 42.62
N LYS A 158 -1.40 11.48 42.93
CA LYS A 158 -1.52 10.88 44.29
C LYS A 158 -2.19 9.50 44.22
N ASP A 159 -1.87 8.70 45.24
CA ASP A 159 -2.43 7.39 45.60
C ASP A 159 -1.78 6.19 44.88
N ASP A 160 -1.40 5.09 45.52
CA ASP A 160 -1.19 4.78 46.94
C ASP A 160 -0.48 3.43 46.99
N ASP A 161 0.28 3.24 48.06
CA ASP A 161 0.85 1.98 48.50
C ASP A 161 -0.15 0.82 48.52
N ALA A 162 0.14 -0.26 47.79
CA ALA A 162 -0.45 -1.57 48.04
C ALA A 162 0.52 -2.70 47.64
N ARG A 163 1.52 -2.93 48.49
CA ARG A 163 2.25 -4.21 48.53
C ARG A 163 1.29 -5.29 49.08
N PRO A 164 1.00 -6.38 48.35
CA PRO A 164 0.29 -7.50 48.95
C PRO A 164 1.26 -8.31 49.80
N ARG A 165 0.97 -8.35 51.12
CA ARG A 165 1.52 -9.34 52.04
C ARG A 165 1.19 -10.74 51.50
N ARG A 166 2.21 -11.52 51.18
CA ARG A 166 2.08 -12.96 50.93
C ARG A 166 1.91 -13.64 52.28
N ASP A 167 0.71 -14.12 52.54
CA ASP A 167 0.43 -15.01 53.64
C ASP A 167 1.09 -16.37 53.41
N ASP A 168 1.85 -16.77 54.42
CA ASP A 168 2.26 -18.14 54.71
C ASP A 168 1.06 -19.09 54.73
N ARG A 169 0.97 -19.95 53.71
CA ARG A 169 0.38 -21.29 53.88
C ARG A 169 1.27 -22.32 53.22
N GLY A 170 2.21 -22.82 54.02
CA GLY A 170 2.86 -24.09 53.81
C GLY A 170 1.84 -25.22 53.70
N GLY A 171 2.07 -26.12 52.74
CA GLY A 171 1.20 -27.24 52.45
C GLY A 171 1.81 -28.19 51.44
N LYS A 172 2.87 -28.88 51.86
CA LYS A 172 3.33 -30.22 51.40
C LYS A 172 2.90 -30.62 49.99
N ARG A 173 3.75 -30.32 48.98
CA ARG A 173 3.79 -31.08 47.72
C ARG A 173 5.14 -30.93 47.04
N GLU A 174 6.21 -31.18 47.80
CA GLU A 174 7.54 -31.43 47.26
C GLU A 174 7.64 -32.92 47.01
N GLU A 175 7.67 -33.32 45.74
CA GLU A 175 8.25 -34.59 45.23
C GLU A 175 7.92 -34.86 43.75
N SER A 176 7.27 -33.95 43.00
CA SER A 176 7.00 -34.17 41.56
C SER A 176 7.07 -32.90 40.69
N LYS A 177 8.06 -32.04 40.93
CA LYS A 177 8.33 -30.83 40.11
C LYS A 177 9.70 -30.83 39.41
N GLY A 178 10.55 -31.83 39.66
CA GLY A 178 11.87 -31.93 39.01
C GLY A 178 11.79 -32.23 37.51
N ASP A 179 10.95 -33.19 37.11
CA ASP A 179 10.93 -33.68 35.72
C ASP A 179 10.18 -32.78 34.72
N ARG A 180 9.30 -31.88 35.19
CA ARG A 180 8.59 -30.95 34.28
C ARG A 180 9.45 -29.75 33.89
N ASN A 181 10.33 -29.29 34.78
CA ASN A 181 11.21 -28.18 34.48
C ASN A 181 12.30 -28.56 33.47
N SER A 182 12.84 -29.78 33.49
CA SER A 182 13.89 -30.16 32.54
C SER A 182 13.36 -30.28 31.12
N ARG A 183 12.14 -30.80 30.95
CA ARG A 183 11.51 -30.94 29.62
C ARG A 183 11.13 -29.58 29.01
N ASP A 184 10.61 -28.66 29.82
CA ASP A 184 10.33 -27.29 29.38
C ASP A 184 11.61 -26.52 29.04
N GLU A 185 12.73 -26.84 29.69
CA GLU A 185 14.04 -26.24 29.43
C GLU A 185 14.69 -26.78 28.15
N GLU A 186 14.58 -28.09 27.90
CA GLU A 186 14.98 -28.72 26.63
C GLU A 186 14.16 -28.19 25.44
N GLU A 187 12.83 -28.08 25.56
CA GLU A 187 11.99 -27.52 24.48
C GLU A 187 12.31 -26.04 24.20
N ARG A 188 12.70 -25.27 25.22
CA ARG A 188 13.15 -23.88 25.03
C ARG A 188 14.50 -23.80 24.34
N GLU A 189 15.45 -24.67 24.68
CA GLU A 189 16.75 -24.73 24.02
C GLU A 189 16.64 -25.21 22.56
N GLU A 190 15.78 -26.19 22.28
CA GLU A 190 15.49 -26.61 20.90
C GLU A 190 14.80 -25.50 20.10
N ALA A 191 13.84 -24.79 20.69
CA ALA A 191 13.18 -23.65 20.05
C ALA A 191 14.16 -22.51 19.76
N LYS A 192 15.13 -22.24 20.64
CA LYS A 192 16.21 -21.26 20.39
C LYS A 192 17.10 -21.69 19.23
N LYS A 193 17.57 -22.95 19.22
CA LYS A 193 18.40 -23.50 18.13
C LYS A 193 17.69 -23.45 16.79
N LYS A 194 16.38 -23.76 16.75
CA LYS A 194 15.57 -23.68 15.53
C LYS A 194 15.41 -22.24 15.02
N ARG A 195 15.18 -21.28 15.93
CA ARG A 195 15.13 -19.85 15.58
C ARG A 195 16.48 -19.34 15.08
N GLU A 196 17.59 -19.79 15.67
CA GLU A 196 18.93 -19.42 15.26
C GLU A 196 19.28 -19.98 13.86
N GLN A 197 18.95 -21.25 13.60
CA GLN A 197 19.08 -21.85 12.28
C GLN A 197 18.22 -21.15 11.22
N GLU A 198 16.98 -20.75 11.57
CA GLU A 198 16.11 -20.01 10.65
C GLU A 198 16.64 -18.60 10.37
N ARG A 199 17.22 -17.92 11.37
CA ARG A 199 17.91 -16.63 11.19
C ARG A 199 19.11 -16.77 10.26
N LEU A 200 19.94 -17.80 10.48
CA LEU A 200 21.10 -18.07 9.64
C LEU A 200 20.69 -18.35 8.18
N LYS A 201 19.61 -19.11 7.98
CA LYS A 201 19.07 -19.40 6.65
C LYS A 201 18.54 -18.13 5.96
N LYS A 202 17.77 -17.30 6.67
CA LYS A 202 17.28 -16.00 6.17
C LYS A 202 18.42 -15.04 5.85
N GLU A 203 19.50 -15.06 6.62
CA GLU A 203 20.69 -14.24 6.38
C GLU A 203 21.46 -14.73 5.15
N GLN A 204 21.63 -16.03 4.96
CA GLN A 204 22.19 -16.61 3.74
C GLN A 204 21.34 -16.32 2.50
N GLU A 205 20.01 -16.36 2.61
CA GLU A 205 19.10 -15.99 1.52
C GLU A 205 19.19 -14.50 1.19
N ARG A 206 19.30 -13.62 2.20
CA ARG A 206 19.55 -12.19 2.01
C ARG A 206 20.89 -11.93 1.33
N GLN A 207 21.96 -12.60 1.75
CA GLN A 207 23.28 -12.47 1.13
C GLN A 207 23.26 -12.92 -0.33
N LYS A 208 22.61 -14.06 -0.65
CA LYS A 208 22.45 -14.53 -2.03
C LYS A 208 21.66 -13.54 -2.89
N TYR A 209 20.57 -12.98 -2.34
CA TYR A 209 19.77 -11.99 -3.05
C TYR A 209 20.53 -10.68 -3.29
N GLU A 210 21.34 -10.25 -2.32
CA GLU A 210 22.18 -9.06 -2.45
C GLU A 210 23.31 -9.25 -3.45
N GLU A 211 23.95 -10.44 -3.45
CA GLU A 211 24.95 -10.83 -4.45
C GLU A 211 24.35 -10.94 -5.86
N GLU A 212 23.14 -11.49 -5.99
CA GLU A 212 22.41 -11.55 -7.27
C GLU A 212 22.04 -10.14 -7.77
N LEU A 213 21.61 -9.25 -6.87
CA LEU A 213 21.31 -7.86 -7.20
C LEU A 213 22.58 -7.10 -7.62
N GLN A 214 23.73 -7.37 -6.99
CA GLN A 214 25.02 -6.84 -7.39
C GLN A 214 25.45 -7.37 -8.77
N ARG A 215 25.35 -8.68 -9.02
CA ARG A 215 25.61 -9.27 -10.34
C ARG A 215 24.75 -8.64 -11.42
N ARG A 216 23.46 -8.40 -11.15
CA ARG A 216 22.56 -7.77 -12.11
C ARG A 216 22.90 -6.30 -12.37
N ARG A 217 23.41 -5.58 -11.36
CA ARG A 217 23.93 -4.21 -11.52
C ARG A 217 25.24 -4.18 -12.31
N GLU A 218 26.15 -5.11 -12.05
CA GLU A 218 27.41 -5.24 -12.79
C GLU A 218 27.18 -5.67 -14.24
N GLU A 219 26.28 -6.63 -14.48
CA GLU A 219 25.90 -7.03 -15.84
C GLU A 219 25.28 -5.87 -16.60
N LYS A 220 24.41 -5.08 -15.95
CA LYS A 220 23.84 -3.86 -16.55
C LYS A 220 24.92 -2.83 -16.89
N ARG A 221 25.86 -2.56 -15.98
CA ARG A 221 27.01 -1.67 -16.25
C ARG A 221 27.85 -2.19 -17.42
N ARG A 222 28.13 -3.48 -17.45
CA ARG A 222 28.90 -4.12 -18.53
C ARG A 222 28.18 -4.05 -19.88
N ARG A 223 26.85 -4.13 -19.91
CA ARG A 223 26.06 -3.90 -21.13
C ARG A 223 26.09 -2.43 -21.56
N GLU A 224 25.91 -1.50 -20.63
CA GLU A 224 25.97 -0.05 -20.90
C GLU A 224 27.37 0.38 -21.39
N ASP A 225 28.44 -0.16 -20.80
CA ASP A 225 29.83 0.11 -21.22
C ASP A 225 30.14 -0.52 -22.58
N ALA A 226 29.64 -1.74 -22.86
CA ALA A 226 29.78 -2.37 -24.17
C ALA A 226 28.99 -1.64 -25.27
N GLU A 227 27.82 -1.09 -24.93
CA GLU A 227 27.01 -0.28 -25.84
C GLU A 227 27.69 1.07 -26.13
N ARG A 228 28.22 1.75 -25.10
CA ARG A 228 29.03 2.97 -25.27
C ARG A 228 30.27 2.71 -26.12
N ALA A 229 30.96 1.58 -25.90
CA ALA A 229 32.12 1.21 -26.70
C ALA A 229 31.75 0.99 -28.18
N ARG A 230 30.63 0.32 -28.47
CA ARG A 230 30.12 0.14 -29.85
C ARG A 230 29.70 1.46 -30.48
N GLU A 231 29.09 2.36 -29.72
CA GLU A 231 28.69 3.68 -30.21
C GLU A 231 29.90 4.58 -30.49
N GLU A 232 30.93 4.49 -29.65
CA GLU A 232 32.20 5.20 -29.84
C GLU A 232 33.00 4.64 -31.02
N GLU A 233 33.05 3.32 -31.20
CA GLU A 233 33.64 2.66 -32.37
C GLU A 233 32.91 3.07 -33.66
N LYS A 234 31.58 3.11 -33.64
CA LYS A 234 30.77 3.59 -34.79
C LYS A 234 31.03 5.06 -35.09
N ARG A 235 31.18 5.92 -34.07
CA ARG A 235 31.58 7.33 -34.24
C ARG A 235 33.00 7.47 -34.78
N GLN A 236 33.91 6.58 -34.43
CA GLN A 236 35.27 6.57 -34.98
C GLN A 236 35.25 6.10 -36.44
N GLN A 237 34.50 5.05 -36.78
CA GLN A 237 34.31 4.59 -38.16
C GLN A 237 33.67 5.68 -39.04
N ASP A 238 32.64 6.38 -38.55
CA ASP A 238 32.01 7.49 -39.29
C ASP A 238 32.97 8.69 -39.48
N LYS A 239 33.82 8.99 -38.49
CA LYS A 239 34.85 10.03 -38.60
C LYS A 239 35.97 9.61 -39.56
N GLU A 240 36.35 8.34 -39.59
CA GLU A 240 37.36 7.81 -40.50
C GLU A 240 36.83 7.71 -41.94
N ALA A 241 35.57 7.30 -42.11
CA ALA A 241 34.87 7.32 -43.40
C ALA A 241 34.74 8.74 -43.95
N ARG A 242 34.43 9.73 -43.09
CA ARG A 242 34.45 11.16 -43.47
C ARG A 242 35.84 11.68 -43.82
N ARG A 243 36.90 11.18 -43.17
CA ARG A 243 38.30 11.52 -43.52
C ARG A 243 38.74 10.89 -44.84
N LYS A 244 38.33 9.65 -45.12
CA LYS A 244 38.56 8.98 -46.42
C LYS A 244 37.78 9.66 -47.54
N SER A 245 36.49 9.95 -47.34
CA SER A 245 35.68 10.64 -48.37
C SER A 245 36.18 12.07 -48.66
N ALA A 246 36.72 12.77 -47.65
CA ALA A 246 37.34 14.08 -47.84
C ALA A 246 38.69 14.02 -48.57
N GLY A 247 39.46 12.93 -48.41
CA GLY A 247 40.69 12.69 -49.19
C GLY A 247 40.40 12.28 -50.64
N ASP A 248 39.37 11.47 -50.86
CA ASP A 248 38.94 11.03 -52.18
C ASP A 248 38.29 12.19 -52.98
N GLU A 249 37.55 13.10 -52.34
CA GLU A 249 37.02 14.31 -53.00
C GLU A 249 38.11 15.31 -53.41
N GLU A 250 39.27 15.33 -52.73
CA GLU A 250 40.41 16.18 -53.08
C GLU A 250 41.29 15.53 -54.17
N GLU A 251 41.39 14.20 -54.21
CA GLU A 251 42.06 13.46 -55.30
C GLU A 251 41.23 13.44 -56.59
N ILE A 252 39.90 13.39 -56.50
CA ILE A 252 38.97 13.51 -57.64
C ILE A 252 39.03 14.92 -58.25
N ARG A 253 39.13 15.97 -57.42
CA ARG A 253 39.33 17.35 -57.91
C ARG A 253 40.68 17.57 -58.60
N LYS A 254 41.73 16.87 -58.18
CA LYS A 254 43.05 16.90 -58.87
C LYS A 254 43.06 16.12 -60.19
N ARG A 255 42.32 15.02 -60.31
CA ARG A 255 42.20 14.24 -61.57
C ARG A 255 41.29 14.90 -62.62
N ASP A 256 40.28 15.65 -62.20
CA ASP A 256 39.38 16.35 -63.12
C ASP A 256 40.00 17.62 -63.75
N ASP A 257 40.98 18.24 -63.09
CA ASP A 257 41.75 19.37 -63.67
C ASP A 257 42.90 18.92 -64.58
N GLU A 258 43.50 17.73 -64.35
CA GLU A 258 44.50 17.14 -65.27
C GLU A 258 43.88 16.47 -66.52
N ARG A 259 42.61 16.03 -66.46
CA ARG A 259 41.89 15.52 -67.64
C ARG A 259 41.48 16.60 -68.63
N ARG A 260 41.18 17.82 -68.14
CA ARG A 260 40.76 18.96 -68.98
C ARG A 260 41.88 19.55 -69.85
N THR A 261 43.15 19.24 -69.57
CA THR A 261 44.31 19.71 -70.37
C THR A 261 44.88 18.65 -71.31
N LYS A 262 44.53 17.37 -71.15
CA LYS A 262 44.93 16.28 -72.07
C LYS A 262 43.91 16.00 -73.19
N ASP A 263 42.62 16.27 -72.95
CA ASP A 263 41.55 15.97 -73.92
C ASP A 263 41.50 16.91 -75.15
N ASP A 264 42.16 18.08 -75.09
CA ASP A 264 42.20 19.04 -76.21
C ASP A 264 43.33 18.78 -77.24
N GLN A 265 44.34 17.97 -76.89
CA GLN A 265 45.43 17.59 -77.82
C GLN A 265 45.24 16.22 -78.47
N GLU A 266 44.48 15.31 -77.85
CA GLU A 266 44.18 13.98 -78.44
C GLU A 266 43.02 14.01 -79.45
N ARG A 267 42.15 15.03 -79.38
CA ARG A 267 40.99 15.18 -80.26
C ARG A 267 41.35 15.45 -81.72
N ARG A 268 42.58 15.92 -82.01
CA ARG A 268 43.07 16.19 -83.38
C ARG A 268 43.78 15.01 -84.06
N LYS A 269 44.17 13.96 -83.32
CA LYS A 269 44.83 12.76 -83.89
C LYS A 269 43.88 11.57 -84.10
N ARG A 270 42.64 11.65 -83.59
CA ARG A 270 41.63 10.57 -83.69
C ARG A 270 40.64 10.70 -84.86
N GLU A 271 40.74 11.75 -85.69
CA GLU A 271 39.82 11.95 -86.83
C GLU A 271 40.26 11.26 -88.13
N GLU A 272 41.53 10.92 -88.31
CA GLU A 272 42.03 10.23 -89.52
C GLU A 272 42.11 8.70 -89.42
N SER A 273 42.20 8.13 -88.21
CA SER A 273 42.07 6.66 -87.99
C SER A 273 40.60 6.20 -87.91
N ARG A 274 39.65 7.14 -87.94
CA ARG A 274 38.22 6.90 -87.66
C ARG A 274 37.42 6.29 -88.80
N LYS A 275 37.93 6.27 -90.04
CA LYS A 275 37.17 5.83 -91.23
C LYS A 275 37.50 4.43 -91.75
N GLU A 276 38.60 3.81 -91.28
CA GLU A 276 38.96 2.42 -91.64
C GLU A 276 38.65 1.43 -90.50
N ASP A 277 38.63 1.89 -89.24
CA ASP A 277 38.18 1.15 -88.05
C ASP A 277 36.64 1.05 -87.93
N GLU A 278 35.88 1.90 -88.63
CA GLU A 278 34.42 2.03 -88.47
C GLU A 278 33.63 0.85 -89.07
N ALA A 279 34.23 0.07 -89.98
CA ALA A 279 33.63 -1.13 -90.56
C ALA A 279 33.95 -2.40 -89.75
N LYS A 280 35.15 -2.50 -89.14
CA LYS A 280 35.52 -3.60 -88.24
C LYS A 280 34.91 -3.46 -86.84
N ARG A 281 34.69 -2.23 -86.36
CA ARG A 281 34.02 -1.94 -85.08
C ARG A 281 32.53 -2.27 -85.09
N ARG A 282 31.84 -2.26 -86.24
CA ARG A 282 30.40 -2.56 -86.29
C ARG A 282 30.08 -4.05 -86.11
N GLU A 283 30.97 -4.96 -86.53
CA GLU A 283 30.81 -6.40 -86.25
C GLU A 283 31.30 -6.80 -84.84
N ASP A 284 32.35 -6.18 -84.32
CA ASP A 284 32.83 -6.42 -82.94
C ASP A 284 31.98 -5.70 -81.87
N ASP A 285 31.37 -4.54 -82.15
CA ASP A 285 30.42 -3.88 -81.23
C ASP A 285 29.07 -4.62 -81.18
N ASP A 286 28.60 -5.25 -82.26
CA ASP A 286 27.39 -6.06 -82.19
C ASP A 286 27.64 -7.40 -81.47
N LYS A 287 28.83 -8.00 -81.61
CA LYS A 287 29.25 -9.14 -80.76
C LYS A 287 29.42 -8.73 -79.29
N ARG A 288 30.06 -7.60 -79.00
CA ARG A 288 30.16 -7.05 -77.63
C ARG A 288 28.82 -6.66 -77.05
N ARG A 289 27.88 -6.12 -77.84
CA ARG A 289 26.53 -5.78 -77.36
C ARG A 289 25.72 -7.02 -77.01
N VAL A 290 25.85 -8.10 -77.78
CA VAL A 290 25.20 -9.37 -77.46
C VAL A 290 25.84 -9.99 -76.21
N GLU A 291 27.17 -10.09 -76.13
CA GLU A 291 27.87 -10.61 -74.93
C GLU A 291 27.65 -9.75 -73.68
N GLU A 292 27.66 -8.43 -73.80
CA GLU A 292 27.38 -7.50 -72.71
C GLU A 292 25.91 -7.53 -72.30
N SER A 293 24.98 -7.74 -73.25
CA SER A 293 23.56 -7.92 -72.90
C SER A 293 23.32 -9.25 -72.16
N VAL A 294 24.01 -10.32 -72.54
CA VAL A 294 23.96 -11.61 -71.84
C VAL A 294 24.57 -11.46 -70.45
N LYS A 295 25.73 -10.79 -70.33
CA LYS A 295 26.39 -10.54 -69.06
C LYS A 295 25.56 -9.64 -68.13
N ARG A 296 24.94 -8.59 -68.65
CA ARG A 296 24.00 -7.73 -67.90
C ARG A 296 22.75 -8.49 -67.47
N GLN A 297 22.25 -9.41 -68.29
CA GLN A 297 21.12 -10.26 -67.91
C GLN A 297 21.51 -11.27 -66.82
N GLU A 298 22.72 -11.84 -66.87
CA GLU A 298 23.25 -12.73 -65.83
C GLU A 298 23.50 -11.98 -64.52
N GLU A 299 24.10 -10.79 -64.56
CA GLU A 299 24.28 -9.93 -63.39
C GLU A 299 22.94 -9.47 -62.80
N ALA A 300 21.97 -9.10 -63.64
CA ALA A 300 20.62 -8.74 -63.19
C ALA A 300 19.89 -9.93 -62.56
N LYS A 301 20.05 -11.15 -63.11
CA LYS A 301 19.52 -12.38 -62.51
C LYS A 301 20.18 -12.69 -61.17
N SER A 302 21.50 -12.51 -61.07
CA SER A 302 22.24 -12.70 -59.82
C SER A 302 21.81 -11.70 -58.74
N LEU A 303 21.61 -10.43 -59.10
CA LEU A 303 21.11 -9.41 -58.18
C LEU A 303 19.67 -9.69 -57.72
N ARG A 304 18.80 -10.14 -58.62
CA ARG A 304 17.43 -10.56 -58.27
C ARG A 304 17.43 -11.74 -57.31
N GLN A 305 18.25 -12.76 -57.59
CA GLN A 305 18.45 -13.90 -56.70
C GLN A 305 18.88 -13.45 -55.30
N GLN A 306 19.89 -12.58 -55.21
CA GLN A 306 20.37 -12.06 -53.92
C GLN A 306 19.30 -11.25 -53.18
N GLN A 307 18.54 -10.42 -53.91
CA GLN A 307 17.48 -9.61 -53.31
C GLN A 307 16.32 -10.49 -52.78
N ALA A 308 15.90 -11.48 -53.55
CA ALA A 308 14.89 -12.45 -53.16
C ALA A 308 15.32 -13.25 -51.90
N THR A 309 16.58 -13.73 -51.88
CA THR A 309 17.14 -14.42 -50.70
C THR A 309 17.11 -13.53 -49.45
N LEU A 310 17.51 -12.26 -49.56
CA LEU A 310 17.49 -11.32 -48.43
C LEU A 310 16.06 -11.01 -47.95
N SER A 311 15.08 -10.99 -48.86
CA SER A 311 13.67 -10.80 -48.52
C SER A 311 13.17 -11.93 -47.62
N VAL A 312 13.38 -13.19 -48.04
CA VAL A 312 13.02 -14.39 -47.26
C VAL A 312 13.71 -14.39 -45.89
N LEU A 313 15.02 -14.16 -45.85
CA LEU A 313 15.80 -14.17 -44.60
C LEU A 313 15.32 -13.11 -43.60
N ARG A 314 14.90 -11.93 -44.05
CA ARG A 314 14.36 -10.88 -43.17
C ARG A 314 13.07 -11.33 -42.50
N VAL A 315 12.16 -11.98 -43.23
CA VAL A 315 10.90 -12.46 -42.64
C VAL A 315 11.15 -13.63 -41.68
N LEU A 316 12.06 -14.54 -42.02
CA LEU A 316 12.48 -15.61 -41.09
C LEU A 316 13.07 -15.05 -39.79
N GLN A 317 13.88 -14.00 -39.88
CA GLN A 317 14.42 -13.32 -38.70
C GLN A 317 13.34 -12.59 -37.87
N LYS A 318 12.30 -12.05 -38.51
CA LYS A 318 11.14 -11.49 -37.78
C LYS A 318 10.36 -12.60 -37.07
N LEU A 319 10.12 -13.71 -37.78
CA LEU A 319 9.34 -14.85 -37.29
C LEU A 319 10.02 -15.54 -36.09
N SER A 320 11.36 -15.58 -36.04
CA SER A 320 12.09 -16.11 -34.88
C SER A 320 11.91 -15.26 -33.61
N ASN A 321 11.47 -14.00 -33.74
CA ASN A 321 11.12 -13.10 -32.63
C ASN A 321 9.60 -12.89 -32.51
N ALA A 322 8.79 -13.82 -33.01
CA ALA A 322 7.33 -13.70 -32.97
C ALA A 322 6.78 -13.72 -31.53
N SER A 323 5.84 -12.82 -31.27
CA SER A 323 4.98 -12.78 -30.10
C SER A 323 3.64 -13.47 -30.41
N PRO A 324 2.88 -13.93 -29.40
CA PRO A 324 1.59 -14.58 -29.63
C PRO A 324 0.57 -13.73 -30.38
N ASP A 325 0.73 -12.40 -30.36
CA ASP A 325 -0.15 -11.43 -31.02
C ASP A 325 0.23 -11.18 -32.50
N ASN A 326 1.52 -11.27 -32.85
CA ASN A 326 2.02 -10.97 -34.19
C ASN A 326 2.32 -12.22 -35.04
N PHE A 327 2.32 -13.41 -34.43
CA PHE A 327 2.72 -14.67 -35.09
C PHE A 327 1.92 -14.97 -36.35
N GLU A 328 0.57 -14.85 -36.31
CA GLU A 328 -0.27 -15.12 -37.48
C GLU A 328 0.00 -14.13 -38.62
N GLY A 329 0.29 -12.87 -38.30
CA GLY A 329 0.66 -11.86 -39.30
C GLY A 329 2.01 -12.14 -39.95
N LEU A 330 3.02 -12.50 -39.15
CA LEU A 330 4.36 -12.86 -39.65
C LEU A 330 4.35 -14.16 -40.45
N ARG A 331 3.50 -15.12 -40.08
CA ARG A 331 3.28 -16.35 -40.85
C ARG A 331 2.70 -16.04 -42.23
N ALA A 332 1.68 -15.18 -42.31
CA ALA A 332 1.09 -14.77 -43.58
C ALA A 332 2.08 -13.98 -44.45
N GLU A 333 2.91 -13.10 -43.83
CA GLU A 333 4.01 -12.40 -44.52
C GLU A 333 5.03 -13.40 -45.09
N LEU A 334 5.39 -14.44 -44.33
CA LEU A 334 6.30 -15.48 -44.80
C LEU A 334 5.69 -16.30 -45.94
N GLU A 335 4.44 -16.73 -45.83
CA GLU A 335 3.75 -17.46 -46.90
C GLU A 335 3.70 -16.64 -48.20
N THR A 336 3.46 -15.32 -48.11
CA THR A 336 3.46 -14.41 -49.27
C THR A 336 4.85 -14.31 -49.91
N VAL A 337 5.89 -14.05 -49.10
CA VAL A 337 7.28 -13.94 -49.58
C VAL A 337 7.80 -15.27 -50.15
N LEU A 338 7.36 -16.40 -49.60
CA LEU A 338 7.70 -17.72 -50.14
C LEU A 338 7.00 -18.03 -51.48
N VAL A 339 5.87 -17.39 -51.79
CA VAL A 339 5.21 -17.51 -53.09
C VAL A 339 5.86 -16.59 -54.11
N ASP A 340 6.14 -15.35 -53.72
CA ASP A 340 6.63 -14.31 -54.65
C ASP A 340 8.14 -14.40 -54.92
N ASP A 341 8.96 -14.54 -53.89
CA ASP A 341 10.42 -14.39 -53.99
C ASP A 341 11.17 -15.73 -54.08
N LEU A 342 10.62 -16.83 -53.54
CA LEU A 342 11.27 -18.14 -53.52
C LEU A 342 11.67 -18.70 -54.92
N PRO A 343 10.83 -18.65 -55.98
CA PRO A 343 11.22 -19.18 -57.29
C PRO A 343 12.38 -18.41 -57.93
N GLU A 344 12.59 -17.14 -57.54
CA GLU A 344 13.68 -16.31 -58.04
C GLU A 344 15.02 -16.58 -57.32
N THR A 345 15.07 -17.44 -56.28
CA THR A 345 16.30 -17.72 -55.51
C THR A 345 17.26 -18.76 -56.14
N GLY A 346 16.83 -19.45 -57.19
CA GLY A 346 17.68 -20.41 -57.92
C GLY A 346 18.07 -21.64 -57.09
N THR A 347 19.37 -21.95 -56.97
CA THR A 347 19.87 -23.16 -56.30
C THR A 347 19.64 -23.18 -54.78
N GLN A 348 19.29 -22.03 -54.17
CA GLN A 348 19.06 -21.91 -52.73
C GLN A 348 17.61 -22.20 -52.32
N GLN A 349 16.70 -22.42 -53.28
CA GLN A 349 15.27 -22.57 -53.05
C GLN A 349 14.93 -23.68 -52.03
N ASP A 350 15.49 -24.88 -52.21
CA ASP A 350 15.19 -26.02 -51.35
C ASP A 350 15.71 -25.82 -49.91
N ILE A 351 16.86 -25.16 -49.78
CA ILE A 351 17.49 -24.84 -48.49
C ILE A 351 16.62 -23.82 -47.73
N LEU A 352 16.19 -22.75 -48.41
CA LEU A 352 15.36 -21.70 -47.80
C LEU A 352 13.97 -22.22 -47.43
N ARG A 353 13.39 -23.12 -48.22
CA ARG A 353 12.11 -23.77 -47.89
C ARG A 353 12.24 -24.63 -46.64
N ALA A 354 13.26 -25.49 -46.56
CA ALA A 354 13.49 -26.33 -45.38
C ALA A 354 13.76 -25.50 -44.11
N GLU A 355 14.52 -24.40 -44.23
CA GLU A 355 14.76 -23.51 -43.10
C GLU A 355 13.49 -22.75 -42.68
N ALA A 356 12.65 -22.34 -43.63
CA ALA A 356 11.37 -21.71 -43.33
C ALA A 356 10.43 -22.63 -42.54
N ASP A 357 10.32 -23.90 -42.95
CA ASP A 357 9.53 -24.90 -42.23
C ASP A 357 10.05 -25.10 -40.80
N ARG A 358 11.37 -25.20 -40.63
CA ARG A 358 12.02 -25.34 -39.32
C ARG A 358 11.76 -24.13 -38.41
N VAL A 359 11.90 -22.91 -38.94
CA VAL A 359 11.65 -21.67 -38.17
C VAL A 359 10.17 -21.54 -37.83
N LEU A 360 9.26 -21.92 -38.73
CA LEU A 360 7.81 -21.95 -38.46
C LEU A 360 7.44 -22.92 -37.35
N GLU A 361 7.98 -24.14 -37.36
CA GLU A 361 7.76 -25.11 -36.28
C GLU A 361 8.29 -24.60 -34.94
N TYR A 362 9.51 -24.05 -34.94
CA TYR A 362 10.10 -23.46 -33.74
C TYR A 362 9.27 -22.29 -33.20
N ALA A 363 8.89 -21.34 -34.06
CA ALA A 363 8.08 -20.19 -33.68
C ALA A 363 6.69 -20.61 -33.19
N ARG A 364 6.08 -21.65 -33.80
CA ARG A 364 4.82 -22.23 -33.32
C ARG A 364 4.95 -22.82 -31.92
N GLN A 365 5.98 -23.64 -31.68
CA GLN A 365 6.23 -24.22 -30.35
C GLN A 365 6.50 -23.13 -29.31
N TYR A 366 7.29 -22.11 -29.67
CA TYR A 366 7.61 -20.98 -28.80
C TYR A 366 6.36 -20.17 -28.42
N VAL A 367 5.53 -19.81 -29.40
CA VAL A 367 4.26 -19.08 -29.17
C VAL A 367 3.30 -19.91 -28.33
N GLN A 368 3.22 -21.23 -28.55
CA GLN A 368 2.40 -22.11 -27.74
C GLN A 368 2.87 -22.13 -26.28
N GLN A 369 4.17 -22.26 -26.02
CA GLN A 369 4.73 -22.20 -24.67
C GLN A 369 4.42 -20.87 -23.98
N ILE A 370 4.54 -19.75 -24.69
CA ILE A 370 4.18 -18.43 -24.14
C ILE A 370 2.69 -18.37 -23.79
N ARG A 371 1.80 -18.82 -24.67
CA ARG A 371 0.35 -18.83 -24.41
C ARG A 371 0.00 -19.69 -23.19
N GLU A 372 0.62 -20.86 -23.05
CA GLU A 372 0.43 -21.72 -21.87
C GLU A 372 0.94 -21.06 -20.59
N GLN A 373 2.06 -20.34 -20.64
CA GLN A 373 2.58 -19.57 -19.49
C GLN A 373 1.67 -18.39 -19.14
N GLN A 374 1.18 -17.65 -20.13
CA GLN A 374 0.22 -16.56 -19.94
C GLN A 374 -1.06 -17.06 -19.29
N LYS A 375 -1.62 -18.17 -19.80
CA LYS A 375 -2.81 -18.80 -19.24
C LYS A 375 -2.61 -19.24 -17.78
N LYS A 376 -1.49 -19.90 -17.47
CA LYS A 376 -1.15 -20.28 -16.07
C LYS A 376 -1.01 -19.07 -15.15
N TRP A 377 -0.43 -17.98 -15.65
CA TRP A 377 -0.26 -16.75 -14.87
C TRP A 377 -1.61 -16.05 -14.62
N GLU A 378 -2.49 -16.02 -15.61
CA GLU A 378 -3.85 -15.50 -15.47
C GLU A 378 -4.70 -16.34 -14.52
N GLU A 379 -4.64 -17.67 -14.62
CA GLU A 379 -5.31 -18.59 -13.69
C GLU A 379 -4.83 -18.38 -12.25
N LEU A 380 -3.51 -18.32 -12.01
CA LEU A 380 -2.95 -18.05 -10.70
C LEU A 380 -3.38 -16.68 -10.15
N ARG A 381 -3.41 -15.65 -11.00
CA ARG A 381 -3.87 -14.31 -10.62
C ARG A 381 -5.35 -14.32 -10.23
N LEU A 382 -6.19 -15.05 -10.95
CA LEU A 382 -7.61 -15.18 -10.67
C LEU A 382 -7.86 -15.98 -9.38
N GLU A 383 -7.11 -17.06 -9.14
CA GLU A 383 -7.16 -17.80 -7.86
C GLU A 383 -6.74 -16.95 -6.67
N GLN A 384 -5.66 -16.15 -6.81
CA GLN A 384 -5.24 -15.22 -5.77
C GLN A 384 -6.31 -14.17 -5.48
N GLN A 385 -6.94 -13.60 -6.51
CA GLN A 385 -8.05 -12.66 -6.34
C GLN A 385 -9.26 -13.32 -5.65
N ARG A 386 -9.60 -14.56 -5.98
CA ARG A 386 -10.67 -15.31 -5.31
C ARG A 386 -10.36 -15.54 -3.84
N LYS A 387 -9.13 -15.95 -3.49
CA LYS A 387 -8.71 -16.12 -2.10
C LYS A 387 -8.80 -14.83 -1.30
N ILE A 388 -8.37 -13.70 -1.88
CA ILE A 388 -8.50 -12.39 -1.24
C ILE A 388 -9.97 -12.04 -1.01
N GLN A 389 -10.84 -12.25 -2.01
CA GLN A 389 -12.28 -12.01 -1.88
C GLN A 389 -12.94 -12.90 -0.83
N GLU A 390 -12.58 -14.18 -0.77
CA GLU A 390 -13.09 -15.13 0.23
C GLU A 390 -12.65 -14.72 1.64
N GLN A 391 -11.39 -14.31 1.82
CA GLN A 391 -10.89 -13.79 3.10
C GLN A 391 -11.61 -12.49 3.51
N GLU A 392 -11.82 -11.57 2.58
CA GLU A 392 -12.56 -10.32 2.83
C GLU A 392 -14.02 -10.59 3.21
N GLN A 393 -14.69 -11.53 2.53
CA GLN A 393 -16.06 -11.93 2.86
C GLN A 393 -16.14 -12.54 4.26
N LEU A 394 -15.21 -13.45 4.59
CA LEU A 394 -15.15 -14.06 5.91
C LEU A 394 -14.88 -13.04 7.01
N ALA A 395 -13.97 -12.10 6.79
CA ALA A 395 -13.71 -11.05 7.77
C ALA A 395 -14.91 -10.08 7.91
N ARG A 396 -15.68 -9.82 6.84
CA ARG A 396 -16.95 -9.08 6.92
C ARG A 396 -18.00 -9.82 7.74
N THR A 397 -18.20 -11.13 7.53
CA THR A 397 -19.17 -11.90 8.33
C THR A 397 -18.80 -11.93 9.81
N LEU A 398 -17.51 -12.03 10.14
CA LEU A 398 -17.03 -11.95 11.52
C LEU A 398 -17.30 -10.57 12.16
N LEU A 399 -17.14 -9.47 11.41
CA LEU A 399 -17.48 -8.13 11.90
C LEU A 399 -18.99 -7.96 12.13
N GLU A 400 -19.84 -8.53 11.28
CA GLU A 400 -21.29 -8.55 11.48
C GLU A 400 -21.69 -9.37 12.72
N GLU A 401 -21.06 -10.53 12.94
CA GLU A 401 -21.25 -11.33 14.15
C GLU A 401 -20.82 -10.59 15.41
N LEU A 402 -19.68 -9.90 15.38
CA LEU A 402 -19.24 -9.05 16.48
C LEU A 402 -20.29 -7.96 16.78
N ALA A 403 -20.83 -7.30 15.76
CA ALA A 403 -21.86 -6.29 15.95
C ALA A 403 -23.12 -6.86 16.61
N LYS A 404 -23.56 -8.06 16.23
CA LYS A 404 -24.69 -8.77 16.87
C LYS A 404 -24.40 -9.11 18.34
N ASN A 405 -23.19 -9.61 18.64
CA ASN A 405 -22.80 -9.94 20.01
C ASN A 405 -22.79 -8.69 20.91
N VAL A 406 -22.32 -7.57 20.39
CA VAL A 406 -22.30 -6.28 21.11
C VAL A 406 -23.71 -5.79 21.39
N ALA A 407 -24.61 -5.84 20.40
CA ALA A 407 -26.01 -5.48 20.60
C ALA A 407 -26.69 -6.37 21.66
N ASN A 408 -26.39 -7.67 21.69
CA ASN A 408 -26.89 -8.59 22.72
C ASN A 408 -26.33 -8.23 24.11
N ALA A 409 -25.06 -7.87 24.21
CA ALA A 409 -24.44 -7.46 25.47
C ALA A 409 -25.02 -6.14 26.00
N GLU A 410 -25.25 -5.17 25.11
CA GLU A 410 -25.91 -3.90 25.44
C GLU A 410 -27.33 -4.13 25.95
N ALA A 411 -28.15 -4.87 25.21
CA ALA A 411 -29.53 -5.19 25.62
C ALA A 411 -29.59 -5.92 26.97
N ALA A 412 -28.67 -6.86 27.23
CA ALA A 412 -28.59 -7.54 28.52
C ALA A 412 -28.16 -6.59 29.66
N SER A 413 -27.22 -5.66 29.39
CA SER A 413 -26.80 -4.66 30.38
C SER A 413 -27.90 -3.63 30.69
N GLU A 414 -28.69 -3.25 29.69
CA GLU A 414 -29.87 -2.41 29.87
C GLU A 414 -30.94 -3.11 30.72
N ASP A 415 -31.26 -4.38 30.44
CA ASP A 415 -32.21 -5.16 31.25
C ASP A 415 -31.75 -5.26 32.73
N ALA A 416 -30.46 -5.49 32.97
CA ALA A 416 -29.88 -5.47 34.32
C ALA A 416 -30.04 -4.09 34.99
N HIS A 417 -29.91 -3.00 34.24
CA HIS A 417 -30.08 -1.65 34.75
C HIS A 417 -31.56 -1.31 35.05
N TYR A 418 -32.47 -1.65 34.14
CA TYR A 418 -33.91 -1.46 34.32
C TYR A 418 -34.45 -2.28 35.51
N THR A 419 -34.03 -3.54 35.64
CA THR A 419 -34.39 -4.38 36.80
C THR A 419 -33.83 -3.83 38.11
N ALA A 420 -32.74 -3.07 38.08
CA ALA A 420 -32.15 -2.41 39.24
C ALA A 420 -32.78 -1.04 39.56
N ALA A 421 -33.60 -0.48 38.65
CA ALA A 421 -34.23 0.83 38.84
C ALA A 421 -35.07 0.93 40.12
N PRO A 422 -35.86 -0.08 40.54
CA PRO A 422 -36.57 -0.03 41.82
C PRO A 422 -35.64 0.02 43.04
N LEU A 423 -34.37 -0.35 42.91
CA LEU A 423 -33.41 -0.27 44.02
C LEU A 423 -32.73 1.10 44.11
N ALA A 424 -33.00 2.01 43.17
CA ALA A 424 -32.40 3.32 43.07
C ALA A 424 -33.14 4.36 43.93
N GLY A 425 -32.87 4.37 45.23
CA GLY A 425 -33.37 5.37 46.15
C GLY A 425 -33.83 4.81 47.49
N GLU A 426 -34.40 5.69 48.32
CA GLU A 426 -35.08 5.30 49.56
C GLU A 426 -36.54 4.97 49.26
N HIS A 427 -36.78 3.71 48.89
CA HIS A 427 -38.13 3.21 48.70
C HIS A 427 -38.61 2.47 49.94
N GLN A 428 -39.86 2.72 50.35
CA GLN A 428 -40.57 1.98 51.42
C GLN A 428 -41.06 0.61 50.93
N MET A 429 -40.24 -0.09 50.15
CA MET A 429 -40.56 -1.46 49.73
C MET A 429 -40.37 -2.41 50.91
N ASP A 430 -41.23 -3.41 50.99
CA ASP A 430 -41.07 -4.47 51.98
C ASP A 430 -39.71 -5.17 51.82
N ASN A 431 -39.11 -5.55 52.95
CA ASN A 431 -37.80 -6.17 53.00
C ASN A 431 -37.74 -7.45 52.15
N THR A 432 -38.84 -8.23 52.08
CA THR A 432 -38.88 -9.44 51.24
C THR A 432 -38.87 -9.10 49.76
N HIS A 433 -39.58 -8.04 49.35
CA HIS A 433 -39.64 -7.60 47.96
C HIS A 433 -38.28 -7.07 47.49
N VAL A 434 -37.58 -6.29 48.32
CA VAL A 434 -36.21 -5.81 48.01
C VAL A 434 -35.24 -6.98 47.77
N LEU A 435 -35.32 -8.05 48.56
CA LEU A 435 -34.50 -9.25 48.36
C LEU A 435 -34.85 -9.98 47.06
N PHE A 436 -36.13 -10.02 46.67
CA PHE A 436 -36.57 -10.60 45.40
C PHE A 436 -36.02 -9.81 44.19
N VAL A 437 -36.19 -8.48 44.20
CA VAL A 437 -35.65 -7.61 43.15
C VAL A 437 -34.13 -7.71 43.08
N ALA A 438 -33.43 -7.68 44.22
CA ALA A 438 -31.97 -7.85 44.24
C ALA A 438 -31.51 -9.18 43.62
N LYS A 439 -32.25 -10.28 43.86
CA LYS A 439 -31.96 -11.58 43.23
C LYS A 439 -32.21 -11.57 41.72
N ALA A 440 -33.26 -10.88 41.26
CA ALA A 440 -33.53 -10.72 39.84
C ALA A 440 -32.42 -9.92 39.14
N VAL A 441 -31.97 -8.81 39.75
CA VAL A 441 -30.83 -8.02 39.26
C VAL A 441 -29.54 -8.84 39.26
N GLU A 442 -29.27 -9.64 40.30
CA GLU A 442 -28.10 -10.53 40.33
C GLU A 442 -28.10 -11.53 39.15
N LYS A 443 -29.27 -12.02 38.74
CA LYS A 443 -29.42 -12.92 37.60
C LYS A 443 -29.19 -12.18 36.28
N ALA A 444 -29.87 -11.04 36.07
CA ALA A 444 -29.74 -10.23 34.85
C ALA A 444 -28.31 -9.69 34.67
N GLY A 445 -27.72 -9.14 35.74
CA GLY A 445 -26.35 -8.61 35.71
C GLY A 445 -25.30 -9.68 35.43
N LYS A 446 -25.46 -10.91 35.94
CA LYS A 446 -24.56 -12.03 35.56
C LYS A 446 -24.67 -12.38 34.08
N ALA A 447 -25.88 -12.43 33.53
CA ALA A 447 -26.10 -12.69 32.10
C ALA A 447 -25.44 -11.59 31.24
N ALA A 448 -25.60 -10.32 31.63
CA ALA A 448 -24.95 -9.18 30.97
C ALA A 448 -23.41 -9.26 31.00
N MET A 449 -22.83 -9.60 32.17
CA MET A 449 -21.38 -9.77 32.30
C MET A 449 -20.85 -10.93 31.44
N THR A 450 -21.57 -12.05 31.38
CA THR A 450 -21.23 -13.17 30.48
C THR A 450 -21.27 -12.73 29.01
N ALA A 451 -22.30 -12.01 28.58
CA ALA A 451 -22.39 -11.49 27.21
C ALA A 451 -21.26 -10.50 26.86
N CYS A 452 -20.90 -9.57 27.77
CA CYS A 452 -19.78 -8.66 27.59
C CYS A 452 -18.43 -9.41 27.48
N SER A 453 -18.23 -10.44 28.31
CA SER A 453 -17.02 -11.27 28.25
C SER A 453 -16.93 -12.10 26.96
N ALA A 454 -18.07 -12.57 26.43
CA ALA A 454 -18.13 -13.26 25.15
C ALA A 454 -17.70 -12.35 23.99
N CYS A 455 -18.11 -11.06 24.00
CA CYS A 455 -17.66 -10.08 23.01
C CYS A 455 -16.14 -9.87 23.07
N ALA A 456 -15.58 -9.72 24.27
CA ALA A 456 -14.14 -9.53 24.46
C ALA A 456 -13.34 -10.75 23.95
N ASN A 457 -13.80 -11.97 24.28
CA ASN A 457 -13.18 -13.20 23.80
C ASN A 457 -13.28 -13.35 22.29
N PHE A 458 -14.43 -13.01 21.70
CA PHE A 458 -14.64 -13.05 20.24
C PHE A 458 -13.64 -12.13 19.52
N ILE A 459 -13.44 -10.90 20.01
CA ILE A 459 -12.44 -9.98 19.43
C ILE A 459 -11.04 -10.60 19.48
N VAL A 460 -10.63 -11.17 20.61
CA VAL A 460 -9.29 -11.77 20.74
C VAL A 460 -9.10 -12.96 19.79
N GLN A 461 -10.11 -13.82 19.65
CA GLN A 461 -10.04 -15.01 18.80
C GLN A 461 -10.08 -14.71 17.30
N THR A 462 -10.90 -13.74 16.89
CA THR A 462 -11.15 -13.45 15.46
C THR A 462 -10.21 -12.41 14.87
N ARG A 463 -9.49 -11.65 15.70
CA ARG A 463 -8.61 -10.57 15.25
C ARG A 463 -7.54 -11.02 14.26
N ALA A 464 -6.89 -12.16 14.49
CA ALA A 464 -5.86 -12.66 13.58
C ALA A 464 -6.43 -12.92 12.17
N THR A 465 -7.59 -13.58 12.08
CA THR A 465 -8.26 -13.88 10.82
C THR A 465 -8.77 -12.62 10.12
N ILE A 466 -9.24 -11.63 10.87
CA ILE A 466 -9.66 -10.32 10.32
C ILE A 466 -8.46 -9.54 9.77
N ASP A 467 -7.31 -9.57 10.47
CA ASP A 467 -6.09 -8.85 10.06
C ASP A 467 -5.41 -9.47 8.83
N GLU A 468 -5.67 -10.75 8.53
CA GLU A 468 -5.22 -11.44 7.30
C GLU A 468 -5.88 -10.87 6.03
N ALA A 469 -7.11 -10.35 6.13
CA ALA A 469 -7.82 -9.74 5.01
C ALA A 469 -7.33 -8.30 4.73
N GLU A 470 -6.22 -8.17 4.01
CA GLU A 470 -5.52 -6.88 3.84
C GLU A 470 -6.39 -5.75 3.27
N GLY A 471 -7.29 -6.06 2.33
CA GLY A 471 -8.13 -5.06 1.67
C GLY A 471 -9.13 -4.36 2.58
N ILE A 472 -9.50 -4.97 3.71
CA ILE A 472 -10.44 -4.41 4.69
C ILE A 472 -9.82 -4.20 6.08
N ARG A 473 -8.51 -4.40 6.23
CA ARG A 473 -7.82 -4.30 7.53
C ARG A 473 -8.08 -2.98 8.25
N GLN A 474 -8.03 -1.85 7.52
CA GLN A 474 -8.26 -0.52 8.11
C GLN A 474 -9.72 -0.30 8.52
N GLU A 475 -10.67 -0.77 7.70
CA GLU A 475 -12.10 -0.73 8.01
C GLU A 475 -12.40 -1.57 9.26
N ALA A 476 -11.87 -2.79 9.30
CA ALA A 476 -12.03 -3.70 10.42
C ALA A 476 -11.41 -3.17 11.72
N ALA A 477 -10.21 -2.60 11.66
CA ALA A 477 -9.57 -1.96 12.81
C ALA A 477 -10.42 -0.80 13.35
N THR A 478 -11.00 0.00 12.46
CA THR A 478 -11.90 1.11 12.82
C THR A 478 -13.19 0.60 13.47
N ALA A 479 -13.79 -0.45 12.92
CA ALA A 479 -14.99 -1.08 13.48
C ALA A 479 -14.73 -1.68 14.88
N ILE A 480 -13.62 -2.40 15.07
CA ILE A 480 -13.22 -2.95 16.37
C ILE A 480 -12.97 -1.82 17.38
N ALA A 481 -12.27 -0.75 16.98
CA ALA A 481 -12.02 0.40 17.83
C ALA A 481 -13.32 1.11 18.26
N ALA A 482 -14.33 1.18 17.38
CA ALA A 482 -15.63 1.77 17.71
C ALA A 482 -16.46 0.89 18.67
N VAL A 483 -16.29 -0.44 18.62
CA VAL A 483 -17.03 -1.39 19.44
C VAL A 483 -16.47 -1.52 20.86
N GLN A 484 -15.16 -1.43 21.06
CA GLN A 484 -14.53 -1.56 22.38
C GLN A 484 -15.12 -0.65 23.48
N PRO A 485 -15.31 0.68 23.28
CA PRO A 485 -15.88 1.53 24.31
C PRO A 485 -17.35 1.18 24.64
N ARG A 486 -18.11 0.65 23.67
CA ARG A 486 -19.49 0.19 23.87
C ARG A 486 -19.55 -1.03 24.79
N ILE A 487 -18.68 -2.02 24.56
CA ILE A 487 -18.54 -3.19 25.45
C ILE A 487 -18.16 -2.74 26.86
N GLN A 488 -17.23 -1.78 27.00
CA GLN A 488 -16.84 -1.24 28.30
C GLN A 488 -17.98 -0.50 29.01
N ALA A 489 -18.78 0.28 28.28
CA ALA A 489 -19.96 0.95 28.83
C ALA A 489 -21.00 -0.05 29.34
N ALA A 490 -21.35 -1.06 28.52
CA ALA A 490 -22.27 -2.14 28.91
C ALA A 490 -21.75 -2.91 30.15
N THR A 491 -20.45 -3.18 30.21
CA THR A 491 -19.81 -3.83 31.36
C THR A 491 -19.93 -2.99 32.63
N ARG A 492 -19.67 -1.68 32.55
CA ARG A 492 -19.81 -0.75 33.69
C ARG A 492 -21.27 -0.68 34.16
N GLN A 493 -22.21 -0.55 33.24
CA GLN A 493 -23.64 -0.49 33.55
C GLN A 493 -24.13 -1.76 34.27
N ALA A 494 -23.71 -2.94 33.80
CA ALA A 494 -24.03 -4.20 34.46
C ALA A 494 -23.37 -4.31 35.85
N ALA A 495 -22.12 -3.88 35.99
CA ALA A 495 -21.41 -3.89 37.27
C ALA A 495 -22.05 -2.96 38.31
N GLU A 496 -22.48 -1.75 37.90
CA GLU A 496 -23.20 -0.82 38.76
C GLU A 496 -24.52 -1.40 39.25
N ALA A 497 -25.30 -2.02 38.36
CA ALA A 497 -26.56 -2.68 38.72
C ALA A 497 -26.34 -3.79 39.76
N LEU A 498 -25.32 -4.63 39.56
CA LEU A 498 -24.93 -5.68 40.51
C LEU A 498 -24.48 -5.11 41.86
N GLN A 499 -23.70 -4.03 41.86
CA GLN A 499 -23.24 -3.39 43.09
C GLN A 499 -24.41 -2.78 43.87
N ARG A 500 -25.35 -2.12 43.18
CA ARG A 500 -26.59 -1.58 43.80
C ARG A 500 -27.43 -2.68 44.43
N ALA A 501 -27.60 -3.82 43.74
CA ALA A 501 -28.31 -4.98 44.29
C ALA A 501 -27.62 -5.52 45.54
N LYS A 502 -26.29 -5.67 45.50
CA LYS A 502 -25.49 -6.16 46.64
C LYS A 502 -25.61 -5.25 47.86
N MET A 503 -25.42 -3.94 47.70
CA MET A 503 -25.51 -2.97 48.82
C MET A 503 -26.92 -2.97 49.45
N ASN A 504 -27.98 -3.00 48.63
CA ASN A 504 -29.35 -3.07 49.13
C ASN A 504 -29.63 -4.38 49.86
N LYS A 505 -29.22 -5.52 49.30
CA LYS A 505 -29.35 -6.84 49.92
C LYS A 505 -28.65 -6.89 51.27
N GLU A 506 -27.42 -6.41 51.37
CA GLU A 506 -26.66 -6.35 52.63
C GLU A 506 -27.34 -5.43 53.67
N ARG A 507 -27.86 -4.27 53.24
CA ARG A 507 -28.62 -3.36 54.11
C ARG A 507 -29.87 -4.02 54.68
N ILE A 508 -30.63 -4.73 53.85
CA ILE A 508 -31.85 -5.43 54.29
C ILE A 508 -31.52 -6.61 55.20
N ILE A 509 -30.49 -7.40 54.88
CA ILE A 509 -30.04 -8.51 55.75
C ILE A 509 -29.66 -7.98 57.13
N LYS A 510 -28.94 -6.85 57.22
CA LYS A 510 -28.62 -6.19 58.49
C LYS A 510 -29.87 -5.73 59.25
N LYS A 511 -30.84 -5.11 58.56
CA LYS A 511 -32.12 -4.70 59.17
C LYS A 511 -32.92 -5.89 59.72
N ILE A 512 -33.03 -6.98 58.96
CA ILE A 512 -33.73 -8.20 59.38
C ILE A 512 -33.02 -8.83 60.59
N ALA A 513 -31.68 -8.89 60.57
CA ALA A 513 -30.90 -9.41 61.69
C ALA A 513 -31.10 -8.56 62.96
N ALA A 514 -31.08 -7.23 62.83
CA ALA A 514 -31.34 -6.32 63.94
C ALA A 514 -32.78 -6.46 64.47
N ALA A 515 -33.78 -6.55 63.59
CA ALA A 515 -35.18 -6.75 63.99
C ALA A 515 -35.38 -8.09 64.73
N LYS A 516 -34.81 -9.19 64.21
CA LYS A 516 -34.84 -10.50 64.90
C LYS A 516 -34.12 -10.48 66.24
N TYR A 517 -33.02 -9.73 66.34
CA TYR A 517 -32.30 -9.56 67.60
C TYR A 517 -33.16 -8.78 68.61
N SER A 518 -33.78 -7.67 68.20
CA SER A 518 -34.71 -6.90 69.04
C SER A 518 -35.91 -7.73 69.46
N GLU A 519 -36.53 -8.49 68.55
CA GLU A 519 -37.67 -9.37 68.86
C GLU A 519 -37.29 -10.46 69.87
N ARG A 520 -36.10 -11.08 69.73
CA ARG A 520 -35.60 -12.03 70.72
C ARG A 520 -35.36 -11.37 72.08
N ARG A 521 -34.78 -10.16 72.08
CA ARG A 521 -34.54 -9.39 73.30
C ARG A 521 -35.85 -8.99 73.98
N GLU A 522 -36.85 -8.56 73.22
CA GLU A 522 -38.19 -8.21 73.72
C GLU A 522 -38.93 -9.43 74.25
N LYS A 523 -38.89 -10.57 73.55
CA LYS A 523 -39.45 -11.84 74.04
C LYS A 523 -38.77 -12.31 75.32
N LEU A 524 -37.45 -12.16 75.39
CA LEU A 524 -36.67 -12.49 76.58
C LEU A 524 -37.04 -11.55 77.75
N PHE A 525 -37.18 -10.25 77.47
CA PHE A 525 -37.65 -9.27 78.45
C PHE A 525 -39.06 -9.61 78.97
N GLN A 526 -40.02 -9.85 78.06
CA GLN A 526 -41.40 -10.23 78.40
C GLN A 526 -41.51 -11.53 79.19
N LYS A 527 -40.57 -12.47 79.01
CA LYS A 527 -40.52 -13.74 79.75
C LYS A 527 -40.22 -13.52 81.24
N TYR A 528 -39.45 -12.49 81.59
CA TYR A 528 -39.01 -12.22 82.95
C TYR A 528 -39.71 -11.02 83.61
N ASP A 529 -40.37 -10.14 82.87
CA ASP A 529 -41.22 -9.06 83.40
C ASP A 529 -42.54 -9.64 83.96
N THR A 530 -42.51 -10.11 85.22
CA THR A 530 -43.64 -10.83 85.83
C THR A 530 -44.87 -9.97 86.03
N ASN A 531 -44.73 -8.65 86.13
CA ASN A 531 -45.82 -7.72 86.39
C ASN A 531 -46.24 -6.88 85.15
N GLY A 532 -45.53 -7.00 84.03
CA GLY A 532 -45.88 -6.40 82.75
C GLY A 532 -45.85 -4.88 82.76
N ASP A 533 -45.07 -4.25 83.65
CA ASP A 533 -44.96 -2.79 83.74
C ASP A 533 -43.90 -2.22 82.79
N GLY A 534 -43.20 -3.08 82.03
CA GLY A 534 -42.13 -2.68 81.14
C GLY A 534 -40.79 -2.45 81.86
N PHE A 535 -40.66 -2.86 83.12
CA PHE A 535 -39.43 -2.78 83.92
C PHE A 535 -39.16 -4.10 84.65
N LEU A 536 -37.89 -4.53 84.71
CA LEU A 536 -37.50 -5.71 85.48
C LEU A 536 -37.28 -5.32 86.95
N ARG A 537 -38.05 -5.89 87.87
CA ARG A 537 -37.86 -5.71 89.32
C ARG A 537 -36.66 -6.52 89.81
N ARG A 538 -36.24 -6.29 91.06
CA ARG A 538 -35.11 -7.03 91.67
C ARG A 538 -35.25 -8.54 91.53
N ASP A 539 -36.46 -9.06 91.77
CA ASP A 539 -36.74 -10.49 91.67
C ASP A 539 -36.66 -11.00 90.22
N ASP A 540 -37.12 -10.20 89.25
CA ASP A 540 -37.06 -10.52 87.82
C ASP A 540 -35.61 -10.53 87.30
N VAL A 541 -34.78 -9.58 87.75
CA VAL A 541 -33.34 -9.52 87.42
C VAL A 541 -32.60 -10.73 88.01
N LYS A 542 -32.92 -11.10 89.26
CA LYS A 542 -32.38 -12.31 89.90
C LYS A 542 -32.77 -13.58 89.12
N ALA A 543 -34.04 -13.68 88.71
CA ALA A 543 -34.54 -14.81 87.92
C ALA A 543 -33.90 -14.87 86.51
N TYR A 544 -33.67 -13.71 85.88
CA TYR A 544 -33.00 -13.61 84.59
C TYR A 544 -31.53 -14.05 84.65
N ALA A 545 -30.76 -13.55 85.62
CA ALA A 545 -29.35 -13.90 85.79
C ALA A 545 -29.15 -15.38 86.09
N LEU A 546 -30.01 -15.94 86.96
CA LEU A 546 -30.00 -17.35 87.27
C LEU A 546 -30.45 -18.20 86.07
N GLY A 547 -31.49 -17.76 85.34
CA GLY A 547 -32.09 -18.53 84.26
C GLY A 547 -31.30 -18.55 82.95
N GLU A 548 -30.76 -17.42 82.51
CA GLU A 548 -30.07 -17.31 81.21
C GLU A 548 -28.55 -17.49 81.33
N PHE A 549 -27.97 -17.16 82.48
CA PHE A 549 -26.51 -17.24 82.69
C PHE A 549 -26.09 -18.24 83.76
N GLY A 550 -27.02 -18.78 84.57
CA GLY A 550 -26.68 -19.69 85.67
C GLY A 550 -25.90 -19.01 86.80
N VAL A 551 -26.03 -17.69 86.93
CA VAL A 551 -25.29 -16.90 87.94
C VAL A 551 -26.25 -16.41 89.02
N GLU A 552 -25.97 -16.76 90.27
CA GLU A 552 -26.66 -16.18 91.43
C GLU A 552 -26.07 -14.80 91.74
N LEU A 553 -26.89 -13.76 91.60
CA LEU A 553 -26.49 -12.39 91.94
C LEU A 553 -26.60 -12.18 93.47
N PRO A 554 -25.52 -11.76 94.15
CA PRO A 554 -25.58 -11.33 95.55
C PRO A 554 -26.57 -10.17 95.72
N GLU A 555 -27.28 -10.12 96.85
CA GLU A 555 -28.29 -9.08 97.11
C GLU A 555 -27.70 -7.67 97.02
N GLU A 556 -26.46 -7.48 97.50
CA GLU A 556 -25.74 -6.20 97.39
C GLU A 556 -25.60 -5.69 95.95
N ASN A 557 -25.50 -6.59 94.97
CA ASN A 557 -25.40 -6.23 93.55
C ASN A 557 -26.77 -5.91 92.93
N LEU A 558 -27.87 -6.37 93.54
CA LEU A 558 -29.25 -6.04 93.12
C LEU A 558 -29.73 -4.71 93.73
N GLU A 559 -29.05 -4.19 94.74
CA GLU A 559 -29.35 -2.90 95.37
C GLU A 559 -28.62 -1.71 94.76
N ARG A 560 -27.44 -1.94 94.16
CA ARG A 560 -26.69 -0.97 93.38
C ARG A 560 -27.35 -0.68 92.05
#